data_AF-A0A3L8Q6Q9-F1
#
_entry.id   AF-A0A3L8Q6Q9-F1
#
_cell.length_a   1.000
_cell.length_b   1.000
_cell.length_c   1.000
_cell.angle_alpha   90.00
_cell.angle_beta   90.00
_cell.angle_gamma   90.00
#
_symmetry.space_group_name_H-M   'P 1'
#
loop_
_entity.id
_entity.type
_entity.pdbx_description
1 polymer ?
#
loop_
_entity_poly.entity_id
_entity_poly.type
_entity_poly.pdbx_seq_one_letter_code
_entity_poly.pdbx_strand_id
1 'polypeptide(L)'
;MVCLTRIPCDFQRVCETAEHVLQLTVKEPLALLGGGCTETHLASYIRHKSSSLPASTFKDLGCSQTQYQLVADGFCRSLETVARSLSHDGEEVLTDVVYGHCWFVPSGSPCVSRWSDLVSKCSCGVNDNAEDLSWSFLQGQSSSPILQGCPKEPSVKVADLRALDCFAAKCSGLQVALETANLILDLSYIIEDQN
;
A
#
# COMPACT_ATOMS: atom_id res chain seq x y z
N MET A 1 -39.44 24.61 20.07
CA MET A 1 -39.21 23.16 19.94
C MET A 1 -38.07 22.99 18.96
N VAL A 2 -36.85 22.79 19.46
CA VAL A 2 -35.65 22.67 18.63
C VAL A 2 -35.67 21.28 18.00
N CYS A 3 -35.76 21.18 16.68
CA CYS A 3 -35.52 19.93 15.97
C CYS A 3 -34.09 19.48 16.29
N LEU A 4 -33.95 18.43 17.09
CA LEU A 4 -32.72 17.64 17.17
C LEU A 4 -32.39 17.16 15.75
N THR A 5 -31.41 17.81 15.13
CA THR A 5 -30.77 17.36 13.90
C THR A 5 -30.23 15.95 14.12
N ARG A 6 -30.85 14.95 13.50
CA ARG A 6 -30.28 13.61 13.41
C ARG A 6 -28.91 13.72 12.73
N ILE A 7 -27.88 13.26 13.42
CA ILE A 7 -26.53 13.09 12.86
C ILE A 7 -26.64 12.17 11.63
N PRO A 8 -26.06 12.51 10.47
CA PRO A 8 -26.06 11.64 9.30
C PRO A 8 -25.44 10.27 9.61
N CYS A 9 -26.04 9.19 9.10
CA CYS A 9 -25.57 7.82 9.37
C CYS A 9 -24.08 7.62 9.01
N ASP A 10 -23.61 8.28 7.94
CA ASP A 10 -22.22 8.18 7.51
C ASP A 10 -21.25 8.80 8.53
N PHE A 11 -21.64 9.92 9.14
CA PHE A 11 -20.82 10.55 10.18
C PHE A 11 -20.74 9.67 11.43
N GLN A 12 -21.86 9.06 11.83
CA GLN A 12 -21.86 8.10 12.94
C GLN A 12 -20.91 6.93 12.68
N ARG A 13 -20.96 6.33 11.48
CA ARG A 13 -20.07 5.23 11.10
C ARG A 13 -18.59 5.64 11.11
N VAL A 14 -18.26 6.85 10.67
CA VAL A 14 -16.90 7.39 10.73
C VAL A 14 -16.42 7.49 12.19
N CYS A 15 -17.26 8.02 13.09
CA CYS A 15 -16.92 8.12 14.51
C CYS A 15 -16.71 6.74 15.15
N GLU A 16 -17.61 5.78 14.89
CA GLU A 16 -17.50 4.40 15.39
C GLU A 16 -16.22 3.72 14.87
N THR A 17 -15.88 3.94 13.60
CA THR A 17 -14.64 3.41 13.00
C THR A 17 -13.41 4.03 13.66
N ALA A 18 -13.41 5.35 13.86
CA ALA A 18 -12.30 6.04 14.52
C ALA A 18 -12.13 5.56 15.97
N GLU A 19 -13.21 5.42 16.73
CA GLU A 19 -13.18 4.87 18.08
C GLU A 19 -12.60 3.45 18.08
N HIS A 20 -13.08 2.59 17.19
CA HIS A 20 -12.63 1.21 17.10
C HIS A 20 -11.12 1.11 16.79
N VAL A 21 -10.65 1.89 15.82
CA VAL A 21 -9.23 1.94 15.45
C VAL A 21 -8.36 2.47 16.61
N LEU A 22 -8.85 3.47 17.35
CA LEU A 22 -8.17 3.94 18.55
C LEU A 22 -8.08 2.85 19.63
N GLN A 23 -9.16 2.11 19.87
CA GLN A 23 -9.15 0.98 20.82
C GLN A 23 -8.16 -0.11 20.41
N LEU A 24 -8.07 -0.44 19.12
CA LEU A 24 -7.07 -1.38 18.60
C LEU A 24 -5.65 -0.86 18.83
N THR A 25 -5.41 0.43 18.54
CA THR A 25 -4.09 1.06 18.69
C THR A 25 -3.66 1.14 20.17
N VAL A 26 -4.60 1.31 21.11
CA VAL A 26 -4.29 1.26 22.55
C VAL A 26 -3.86 -0.15 22.98
N LYS A 27 -4.47 -1.20 22.40
CA LYS A 27 -4.12 -2.60 22.69
C LYS A 27 -2.78 -3.00 22.06
N GLU A 28 -2.56 -2.57 20.82
CA GLU A 28 -1.35 -2.82 20.05
C GLU A 28 -0.84 -1.49 19.50
N PRO A 29 0.10 -0.82 20.21
CA PRO A 29 0.55 0.54 19.91
C PRO A 29 1.56 0.57 18.76
N LEU A 30 1.22 -0.11 17.67
CA LEU A 30 1.97 -0.14 16.42
C LEU A 30 1.15 0.58 15.33
N ALA A 31 1.83 1.41 14.57
CA ALA A 31 1.27 2.11 13.43
C ALA A 31 2.18 1.96 12.22
N LEU A 32 1.58 2.01 11.05
CA LEU A 32 2.23 1.91 9.75
C LEU A 32 2.10 3.24 9.01
N LEU A 33 2.99 3.50 8.05
CA LEU A 33 2.92 4.69 7.22
C LEU A 33 1.73 4.61 6.26
N GLY A 34 0.79 5.54 6.38
CA GLY A 34 -0.39 5.62 5.53
C GLY A 34 -0.11 6.22 4.15
N GLY A 35 -1.18 6.61 3.44
CA GLY A 35 -1.07 7.27 2.13
C GLY A 35 -0.49 6.37 1.03
N GLY A 36 -0.69 5.05 1.13
CA GLY A 36 -0.22 4.05 0.15
C GLY A 36 1.25 3.65 0.28
N CYS A 37 2.01 4.24 1.22
CA CYS A 37 3.42 3.92 1.42
C CYS A 37 3.63 2.50 1.94
N THR A 38 2.76 2.01 2.83
CA THR A 38 2.85 0.63 3.31
C THR A 38 2.66 -0.38 2.18
N GLU A 39 1.66 -0.18 1.32
CA GLU A 39 1.35 -1.05 0.19
C GLU A 39 2.51 -1.14 -0.81
N THR A 40 3.05 0.01 -1.19
CA THR A 40 4.13 0.09 -2.20
C THR A 40 5.48 -0.36 -1.64
N HIS A 41 5.76 -0.10 -0.36
CA HIS A 41 6.88 -0.70 0.34
C HIS A 41 6.75 -2.23 0.40
N LEU A 42 5.58 -2.76 0.75
CA LEU A 42 5.34 -4.19 0.84
C LEU A 42 5.46 -4.87 -0.54
N ALA A 43 4.94 -4.25 -1.61
CA ALA A 43 5.09 -4.74 -2.97
C ALA A 43 6.58 -4.81 -3.38
N SER A 44 7.35 -3.75 -3.12
CA SER A 44 8.79 -3.71 -3.39
C SER A 44 9.55 -4.77 -2.59
N TYR A 45 9.19 -4.93 -1.31
CA TYR A 45 9.76 -5.94 -0.43
C TYR A 45 9.51 -7.36 -0.95
N ILE A 46 8.28 -7.67 -1.35
CA ILE A 46 7.91 -8.99 -1.87
C ILE A 46 8.64 -9.28 -3.18
N ARG A 47 8.73 -8.32 -4.11
CA ARG A 47 9.47 -8.51 -5.37
C ARG A 47 10.95 -8.82 -5.11
N HIS A 48 11.59 -8.06 -4.22
CA HIS A 48 12.97 -8.30 -3.84
C HIS A 48 13.15 -9.66 -3.14
N LYS A 49 12.28 -10.00 -2.19
CA LYS A 49 12.34 -11.30 -1.52
C LYS A 49 12.19 -12.44 -2.52
N SER A 50 11.20 -12.35 -3.41
CA SER A 50 10.91 -13.34 -4.44
C SER A 50 12.08 -13.58 -5.40
N SER A 51 12.85 -12.54 -5.75
CA SER A 51 14.04 -12.68 -6.62
C SER A 51 15.25 -13.24 -5.87
N SER A 52 15.32 -13.06 -4.55
CA SER A 52 16.40 -13.55 -3.69
C SER A 52 16.24 -14.99 -3.17
N LEU A 53 15.09 -15.63 -3.42
CA LEU A 53 14.82 -16.99 -2.92
C LEU A 53 15.71 -18.05 -3.60
N PRO A 54 16.26 -19.01 -2.83
CA PRO A 54 17.04 -20.09 -3.39
C PRO A 54 16.15 -21.09 -4.16
N ALA A 55 16.72 -21.75 -5.16
CA ALA A 55 15.99 -22.71 -6.00
C ALA A 55 15.38 -23.88 -5.21
N SER A 56 15.92 -24.21 -4.03
CA SER A 56 15.35 -25.23 -3.14
C SER A 56 13.97 -24.86 -2.61
N THR A 57 13.72 -23.58 -2.33
CA THR A 57 12.42 -23.11 -1.82
C THR A 57 11.28 -23.40 -2.80
N PHE A 58 11.53 -23.25 -4.10
CA PHE A 58 10.52 -23.55 -5.12
C PHE A 58 10.19 -25.04 -5.20
N LYS A 59 11.18 -25.91 -4.95
CA LYS A 59 10.94 -27.36 -4.86
C LYS A 59 10.06 -27.71 -3.66
N ASP A 60 10.32 -27.12 -2.50
CA ASP A 60 9.53 -27.36 -1.28
C ASP A 60 8.09 -26.87 -1.44
N LEU A 61 7.89 -25.76 -2.18
CA LEU A 61 6.57 -25.22 -2.52
C LEU A 61 5.86 -25.98 -3.66
N GLY A 62 6.53 -26.93 -4.31
CA GLY A 62 5.96 -27.69 -5.42
C GLY A 62 5.67 -26.84 -6.68
N CYS A 63 6.36 -25.73 -6.88
CA CYS A 63 6.17 -24.84 -8.02
C CYS A 63 7.48 -24.49 -8.72
N SER A 64 7.41 -24.01 -9.97
CA SER A 64 8.57 -23.43 -10.64
C SER A 64 8.82 -22.00 -10.13
N GLN A 65 10.06 -21.53 -10.29
CA GLN A 65 10.41 -20.12 -10.02
C GLN A 65 9.51 -19.15 -10.81
N THR A 66 9.20 -19.47 -12.07
CA THR A 66 8.33 -18.63 -12.90
C THR A 66 6.89 -18.60 -12.40
N GLN A 67 6.34 -19.73 -11.93
CA GLN A 67 5.01 -19.79 -11.33
C GLN A 67 4.95 -18.94 -10.06
N TYR A 68 5.94 -19.07 -9.18
CA TYR A 68 6.03 -18.26 -7.96
C TYR A 68 6.11 -16.77 -8.29
N GLN A 69 6.96 -16.38 -9.24
CA GLN A 69 7.12 -14.99 -9.67
C GLN A 69 5.83 -14.40 -10.25
N LEU A 70 5.05 -15.17 -11.01
CA LEU A 70 3.75 -14.73 -11.54
C LEU A 70 2.77 -14.41 -10.41
N VAL A 71 2.67 -15.29 -9.40
CA VAL A 71 1.78 -15.08 -8.24
C VAL A 71 2.26 -13.90 -7.40
N ALA A 72 3.57 -13.80 -7.15
CA ALA A 72 4.16 -12.70 -6.41
C ALA A 72 3.93 -11.35 -7.10
N ASP A 73 4.14 -11.26 -8.42
CA ASP A 73 3.88 -10.03 -9.17
C ASP A 73 2.38 -9.67 -9.17
N GLY A 74 1.50 -10.66 -9.32
CA GLY A 74 0.05 -10.47 -9.18
C GLY A 74 -0.34 -9.87 -7.83
N PHE A 75 0.19 -10.41 -6.73
CA PHE A 75 -0.05 -9.88 -5.39
C PHE A 75 0.51 -8.47 -5.21
N CYS A 76 1.72 -8.20 -5.69
CA CYS A 76 2.33 -6.88 -5.65
C CYS A 76 1.49 -5.84 -6.40
N ARG A 77 1.00 -6.17 -7.59
CA ARG A 77 0.11 -5.28 -8.37
C ARG A 77 -1.20 -4.99 -7.66
N SER A 78 -1.75 -5.96 -6.91
CA SER A 78 -2.94 -5.75 -6.09
C SER A 78 -2.68 -4.72 -4.98
N LEU A 79 -1.54 -4.80 -4.28
CA LEU A 79 -1.14 -3.79 -3.29
C LEU A 79 -0.96 -2.40 -3.92
N GLU A 80 -0.28 -2.33 -5.05
CA GLU A 80 -0.08 -1.07 -5.80
C GLU A 80 -1.41 -0.48 -6.28
N THR A 81 -2.38 -1.32 -6.59
CA THR A 81 -3.74 -0.87 -6.95
C THR A 81 -4.46 -0.26 -5.77
N VAL A 82 -4.28 -0.80 -4.56
CA VAL A 82 -4.79 -0.17 -3.33
C VAL A 82 -4.14 1.20 -3.12
N ALA A 83 -2.81 1.30 -3.24
CA ALA A 83 -2.13 2.60 -3.14
C ALA A 83 -2.62 3.61 -4.18
N ARG A 84 -2.86 3.15 -5.42
CA ARG A 84 -3.39 3.98 -6.50
C ARG A 84 -4.82 4.44 -6.26
N SER A 85 -5.65 3.63 -5.60
CA SER A 85 -7.05 4.00 -5.32
C SER A 85 -7.20 5.25 -4.44
N LEU A 86 -6.11 5.70 -3.82
CA LEU A 86 -6.04 6.94 -3.04
C LEU A 86 -5.86 8.20 -3.92
N SER A 87 -5.52 8.06 -5.20
CA SER A 87 -5.35 9.20 -6.12
C SER A 87 -6.69 9.89 -6.38
N HIS A 88 -6.70 11.22 -6.38
CA HIS A 88 -7.88 11.99 -6.80
C HIS A 88 -7.96 12.11 -8.33
N ASP A 89 -9.11 12.55 -8.86
CA ASP A 89 -9.47 12.49 -10.29
C ASP A 89 -8.33 12.94 -11.23
N GLY A 90 -7.69 11.96 -11.87
CA GLY A 90 -6.61 12.19 -12.82
C GLY A 90 -5.25 12.48 -12.20
N GLU A 91 -4.96 12.04 -10.97
CA GLU A 91 -3.58 12.04 -10.45
C GLU A 91 -2.86 10.73 -10.80
N GLU A 92 -1.55 10.83 -11.03
CA GLU A 92 -0.65 9.69 -11.18
C GLU A 92 0.14 9.48 -9.89
N VAL A 93 0.54 8.22 -9.64
CA VAL A 93 1.33 7.85 -8.46
C VAL A 93 2.78 7.65 -8.84
N LEU A 94 3.64 8.46 -8.24
CA LEU A 94 5.08 8.30 -8.24
C LEU A 94 5.50 7.56 -6.97
N THR A 95 6.41 6.62 -7.13
CA THR A 95 7.04 5.92 -6.03
C THR A 95 8.55 6.02 -6.10
N ASP A 96 9.19 6.08 -4.94
CA ASP A 96 10.63 5.85 -4.90
C ASP A 96 10.91 4.33 -4.88
N VAL A 97 11.87 3.88 -5.69
CA VAL A 97 12.19 2.45 -5.84
C VAL A 97 13.02 1.87 -4.69
N VAL A 98 13.51 2.70 -3.78
CA VAL A 98 14.38 2.31 -2.66
C VAL A 98 13.57 2.08 -1.38
N TYR A 99 12.70 3.01 -1.02
CA TYR A 99 11.93 2.97 0.22
C TYR A 99 10.43 2.76 0.01
N GLY A 100 9.92 2.85 -1.22
CA GLY A 100 8.50 2.65 -1.50
C GLY A 100 7.62 3.77 -0.94
N HIS A 101 8.14 5.00 -0.87
CA HIS A 101 7.30 6.15 -0.54
C HIS A 101 6.43 6.54 -1.75
N CYS A 102 5.25 7.13 -1.49
CA CYS A 102 4.28 7.52 -2.52
C CYS A 102 4.10 9.04 -2.62
N TRP A 103 3.94 9.54 -3.83
CA TRP A 103 3.56 10.91 -4.14
C TRP A 103 2.51 10.93 -5.25
N PHE A 104 1.53 11.83 -5.12
CA PHE A 104 0.51 12.07 -6.13
C PHE A 104 0.90 13.30 -6.94
N VAL A 105 0.84 13.18 -8.27
CA VAL A 105 1.13 14.27 -9.21
C VAL A 105 0.00 14.43 -10.23
N PRO A 106 -0.25 15.65 -10.76
CA PRO A 106 -1.25 15.83 -11.80
C PRO A 106 -0.94 15.02 -13.06
N SER A 107 -1.95 14.38 -13.67
CA SER A 107 -1.79 13.67 -14.96
C SER A 107 -1.27 14.58 -16.06
N GLY A 108 -0.44 14.01 -16.95
CA GLY A 108 0.12 14.76 -18.07
C GLY A 108 1.19 15.76 -17.66
N SER A 109 1.69 15.67 -16.41
CA SER A 109 2.93 16.31 -16.02
C SER A 109 4.01 15.94 -17.04
N PRO A 110 4.81 16.89 -17.55
CA PRO A 110 5.85 16.58 -18.52
C PRO A 110 6.75 15.49 -17.95
N CYS A 111 7.45 14.75 -18.82
CA CYS A 111 8.62 13.99 -18.39
C CYS A 111 9.68 15.01 -17.93
N VAL A 112 9.48 15.60 -16.75
CA VAL A 112 10.30 16.67 -16.20
C VAL A 112 11.58 16.00 -15.73
N SER A 113 12.72 16.56 -16.14
CA SER A 113 14.05 16.10 -15.76
C SER A 113 14.33 16.20 -14.25
N ARG A 114 13.40 16.74 -13.45
CA ARG A 114 13.47 16.92 -12.00
C ARG A 114 12.08 16.83 -11.34
N TRP A 115 11.69 15.62 -10.93
CA TRP A 115 10.46 15.37 -10.14
C TRP A 115 10.41 16.17 -8.84
N SER A 116 11.58 16.52 -8.29
CA SER A 116 11.74 17.37 -7.12
C SER A 116 10.98 18.69 -7.23
N ASP A 117 10.79 19.20 -8.45
CA ASP A 117 10.18 20.52 -8.66
C ASP A 117 8.64 20.45 -8.67
N LEU A 118 8.07 19.25 -8.84
CA LEU A 118 6.63 19.00 -8.92
C LEU A 118 6.04 18.43 -7.63
N VAL A 119 6.80 17.57 -6.95
CA VAL A 119 6.38 16.98 -5.69
C VAL A 119 6.91 17.80 -4.52
N SER A 120 6.14 17.92 -3.45
CA SER A 120 6.59 18.62 -2.23
C SER A 120 6.91 17.62 -1.12
N LYS A 121 5.96 16.75 -0.80
CA LYS A 121 6.04 15.82 0.31
C LYS A 121 5.33 14.52 0.02
N CYS A 122 5.87 13.43 0.56
CA CYS A 122 5.29 12.11 0.48
C CYS A 122 3.90 12.10 1.13
N SER A 123 3.01 11.24 0.62
CA SER A 123 1.66 11.07 1.13
C SER A 123 1.62 10.63 2.60
N CYS A 124 2.64 9.92 3.11
CA CYS A 124 2.75 9.62 4.54
C CYS A 124 3.33 10.79 5.37
N GLY A 125 3.96 11.78 4.73
CA GLY A 125 4.56 12.94 5.39
C GLY A 125 5.98 12.73 5.94
N VAL A 126 6.63 11.59 5.66
CA VAL A 126 7.99 11.30 6.16
C VAL A 126 9.06 11.96 5.30
N ASN A 127 9.03 11.75 3.98
CA ASN A 127 10.03 12.27 3.05
C ASN A 127 9.51 13.47 2.27
N ASP A 128 10.37 14.47 2.09
CA ASP A 128 10.15 15.58 1.16
C ASP A 128 10.65 15.20 -0.25
N ASN A 129 10.78 16.19 -1.13
CA ASN A 129 11.21 16.06 -2.51
C ASN A 129 12.74 16.14 -2.72
N ALA A 130 13.51 16.26 -1.64
CA ALA A 130 14.89 16.77 -1.64
C ALA A 130 16.00 15.70 -1.61
N GLU A 131 15.66 14.41 -1.50
CA GLU A 131 16.65 13.33 -1.45
C GLU A 131 16.95 12.77 -2.86
N ASP A 132 18.13 12.17 -3.05
CA ASP A 132 18.58 11.45 -4.26
C ASP A 132 17.73 10.18 -4.54
N LEU A 133 16.41 10.36 -4.61
CA LEU A 133 15.42 9.32 -4.78
C LEU A 133 15.33 8.95 -6.26
N SER A 134 15.35 7.65 -6.54
CA SER A 134 15.05 7.13 -7.87
C SER A 134 13.54 6.94 -7.98
N TRP A 135 12.92 7.85 -8.71
CA TRP A 135 11.47 7.90 -8.91
C TRP A 135 11.03 7.02 -10.08
N SER A 136 9.94 6.29 -9.90
CA SER A 136 9.26 5.57 -10.96
C SER A 136 7.75 5.75 -10.85
N PHE A 137 7.07 5.80 -11.99
CA PHE A 137 5.62 5.65 -11.99
C PHE A 137 5.23 4.24 -11.57
N LEU A 138 4.15 4.13 -10.80
CA LEU A 138 3.56 2.84 -10.38
C LEU A 138 3.00 2.01 -11.56
N GLN A 139 3.09 2.51 -12.80
CA GLN A 139 2.61 1.86 -14.02
C GLN A 139 3.75 1.42 -14.96
N GLY A 140 5.01 1.73 -14.62
CA GLY A 140 6.18 1.27 -15.38
C GLY A 140 6.54 -0.16 -15.06
N GLN A 141 7.06 -0.93 -16.03
CA GLN A 141 7.71 -2.21 -15.77
C GLN A 141 8.86 -1.96 -14.77
N SER A 142 8.62 -2.24 -13.49
CA SER A 142 9.59 -2.00 -12.44
C SER A 142 10.73 -2.99 -12.58
N SER A 143 11.93 -2.50 -12.91
CA SER A 143 13.16 -3.27 -12.69
C SER A 143 13.29 -3.60 -11.21
N SER A 144 13.84 -4.79 -10.90
CA SER A 144 13.98 -5.26 -9.52
C SER A 144 14.65 -4.20 -8.63
N PRO A 145 13.99 -3.74 -7.55
CA PRO A 145 14.56 -2.70 -6.70
C PRO A 145 15.71 -3.24 -5.85
N ILE A 146 16.68 -2.37 -5.59
CA ILE A 146 17.68 -2.55 -4.53
C ILE A 146 17.02 -2.05 -3.25
N LEU A 147 16.62 -2.95 -2.35
CA LEU A 147 16.16 -2.56 -1.03
C LEU A 147 17.35 -2.06 -0.21
N GLN A 148 17.37 -0.76 0.10
CA GLN A 148 18.07 -0.27 1.28
C GLN A 148 17.06 -0.20 2.42
N GLY A 149 17.47 -0.68 3.61
CA GLY A 149 16.65 -0.53 4.81
C GLY A 149 16.36 0.95 5.06
N CYS A 150 15.16 1.25 5.54
CA CYS A 150 14.78 2.59 6.00
C CYS A 150 15.89 3.15 6.92
N PRO A 151 16.29 4.43 6.79
CA PRO A 151 17.31 5.03 7.65
C PRO A 151 17.04 4.70 9.12
N LYS A 152 18.09 4.29 9.85
CA LYS A 152 17.99 3.73 11.21
C LYS A 152 17.33 4.65 12.23
N GLU A 153 17.20 5.94 11.93
CA GLU A 153 16.31 6.86 12.63
C GLU A 153 15.65 7.79 11.61
N PRO A 154 14.32 7.77 11.45
CA PRO A 154 13.64 8.87 10.80
C PRO A 154 13.82 10.09 11.70
N SER A 155 14.53 11.13 11.25
CA SER A 155 14.58 12.44 11.94
C SER A 155 13.23 13.19 11.83
N VAL A 156 12.14 12.43 11.65
CA VAL A 156 10.80 12.93 11.35
C VAL A 156 10.21 13.43 12.65
N LYS A 157 9.90 14.72 12.68
CA LYS A 157 9.09 15.28 13.77
C LYS A 157 7.69 14.70 13.60
N VAL A 158 7.07 14.22 14.69
CA VAL A 158 5.70 13.65 14.64
C VAL A 158 4.68 14.59 13.96
N ALA A 159 4.90 15.90 14.04
CA ALA A 159 4.10 16.94 13.38
C ALA A 159 4.11 16.88 11.83
N ASP A 160 5.05 16.15 11.24
CA ASP A 160 5.22 16.05 9.80
C ASP A 160 4.45 14.89 9.16
N LEU A 161 4.00 13.92 9.97
CA LEU A 161 3.22 12.76 9.53
C LEU A 161 1.83 13.20 9.09
N ARG A 162 1.46 12.84 7.86
CA ARG A 162 0.15 13.17 7.28
C ARG A 162 -0.88 12.05 7.44
N ALA A 163 -0.42 10.80 7.38
CA ALA A 163 -1.29 9.63 7.46
C ALA A 163 -0.58 8.47 8.14
N LEU A 164 -1.29 7.83 9.07
CA LEU A 164 -0.88 6.59 9.73
C LEU A 164 -2.02 5.58 9.64
N ASP A 165 -1.65 4.33 9.40
CA ASP A 165 -2.58 3.21 9.43
C ASP A 165 -2.38 2.42 10.73
N CYS A 166 -3.48 1.96 11.32
CA CYS A 166 -3.43 1.07 12.47
C CYS A 166 -2.88 -0.30 12.04
N PHE A 167 -1.84 -0.76 12.71
CA PHE A 167 -1.17 -2.02 12.38
C PHE A 167 -2.14 -3.21 12.43
N ALA A 168 -2.86 -3.37 13.55
CA ALA A 168 -3.82 -4.46 13.74
C ALA A 168 -4.89 -4.47 12.63
N ALA A 169 -5.47 -3.31 12.32
CA ALA A 169 -6.49 -3.19 11.27
C ALA A 169 -5.93 -3.55 9.88
N LYS A 170 -4.71 -3.12 9.57
CA LYS A 170 -4.02 -3.43 8.30
C LYS A 170 -3.77 -4.93 8.17
N CYS A 171 -3.26 -5.57 9.23
CA CYS A 171 -3.00 -7.01 9.26
C CYS A 171 -4.28 -7.82 9.09
N SER A 172 -5.33 -7.52 9.85
CA SER A 172 -6.62 -8.19 9.72
C SER A 172 -7.23 -7.99 8.33
N GLY A 173 -7.15 -6.78 7.77
CA GLY A 173 -7.63 -6.50 6.42
C GLY A 173 -6.91 -7.32 5.34
N LEU A 174 -5.57 -7.39 5.39
CA LEU A 174 -4.78 -8.20 4.46
C LEU A 174 -5.06 -9.70 4.61
N GLN A 175 -5.18 -10.18 5.84
CA GLN A 175 -5.48 -11.59 6.10
C GLN A 175 -6.83 -11.99 5.52
N VAL A 176 -7.89 -11.22 5.83
CA VAL A 176 -9.25 -11.50 5.31
C VAL A 176 -9.27 -11.43 3.78
N ALA A 177 -8.57 -10.46 3.17
CA ALA A 177 -8.47 -10.35 1.73
C ALA A 177 -7.79 -11.59 1.09
N LEU A 178 -6.71 -12.07 1.69
CA LEU A 178 -5.98 -13.25 1.21
C LEU A 178 -6.81 -14.53 1.38
N GLU A 179 -7.44 -14.73 2.53
CA GLU A 179 -8.32 -15.88 2.79
C GLU A 179 -9.50 -15.90 1.81
N THR A 180 -10.10 -14.73 1.56
CA THR A 180 -11.21 -14.59 0.60
C THR A 180 -10.75 -14.88 -0.83
N ALA A 181 -9.59 -14.36 -1.24
CA ALA A 181 -9.05 -14.62 -2.57
C ALA A 181 -8.74 -16.11 -2.77
N ASN A 182 -8.13 -16.77 -1.79
CA ASN A 182 -7.86 -18.21 -1.85
C ASN A 182 -9.17 -19.02 -1.94
N LEU A 183 -10.17 -18.67 -1.12
CA LEU A 183 -11.48 -19.31 -1.19
C LEU A 183 -12.08 -19.22 -2.61
N ILE A 184 -12.02 -18.05 -3.24
CA ILE A 184 -12.52 -17.85 -4.61
C ILE A 184 -11.70 -18.66 -5.63
N LEU A 185 -10.38 -18.70 -5.50
CA LEU A 185 -9.49 -19.44 -6.40
C LEU A 185 -9.66 -20.95 -6.29
N ASP A 186 -10.07 -21.46 -5.13
CA ASP A 186 -10.33 -22.88 -4.90
C ASP A 186 -11.71 -23.34 -5.44
N LEU A 187 -12.60 -22.41 -5.81
CA LEU A 187 -13.89 -22.76 -6.40
C LEU A 187 -13.72 -23.35 -7.79
N SER A 188 -14.11 -24.63 -7.95
CA SER A 188 -14.10 -25.30 -9.25
C SER A 188 -15.42 -25.16 -10.03
N TYR A 189 -16.55 -24.99 -9.32
CA TYR A 189 -17.88 -24.91 -9.92
C TYR A 189 -18.79 -23.98 -9.12
N ILE A 190 -19.66 -23.25 -9.81
CA ILE A 190 -20.73 -22.44 -9.22
C ILE A 190 -22.06 -23.02 -9.72
N ILE A 191 -22.95 -23.36 -8.81
CA ILE A 191 -24.30 -23.86 -9.13
C ILE A 191 -25.29 -22.77 -8.73
N GLU A 192 -26.03 -22.26 -9.70
CA GLU A 192 -27.08 -21.26 -9.50
C GLU A 192 -28.44 -21.91 -9.70
N ASP A 193 -29.36 -21.71 -8.76
CA ASP A 193 -30.75 -22.14 -8.85
C ASP A 193 -31.58 -21.06 -9.57
N GLN A 194 -32.39 -21.45 -10.56
CA GLN A 194 -33.24 -20.54 -11.32
C GLN A 194 -34.74 -20.85 -11.14
N ASN A 195 -35.16 -20.97 -9.88
CA ASN A 195 -36.59 -21.11 -9.54
C ASN A 195 -37.40 -19.84 -9.81
#